data_AF-A0A0D2U497-F1
#
_entry.id   AF-A0A0D2U497-F1
#
_cell.length_a   1.000
_cell.length_b   1.000
_cell.length_c   1.000
_cell.angle_alpha   90.00
_cell.angle_beta   90.00
_cell.angle_gamma   90.00
#
_symmetry.space_group_name_H-M   'P 1'
#
loop_
_entity.id
_entity.type
_entity.pdbx_description
1 polymer ?
#
loop_
_entity_poly.entity_id
_entity_poly.type
_entity_poly.pdbx_seq_one_letter_code
_entity_poly.pdbx_strand_id
1 'polypeptide(L)'
;MAPLQVAEVNENRGCIYKVPHRLREVNEKAYEPNVVSIGPYHHGKQHLKAMQVIKRSFFLKIAEENNPNVNELARIMRSLEARIRKCYEEEAFYLDSDQLVEMMLLDGCFIVQQIRGIHLAEDIFEVGRIQTDILHDLLLLENQLPFFVLFEVYRTMVPIAGGDVRHLARSALSLFGVSPCRLPETGIMHLLDLVLSCEHPSPLGIKQHELFKAKAKAKAKAAAAAAKPNSQRSWKFIRSATELEGAGISFFGDHIENMKDQNHGIESKLHIMVSTDTEVLKKPLLKLEKRGSTLR
;
A
#
# COMPACT_ATOMS: atom_id res chain seq x y z
N MET A 1 23.73 12.05 22.29
CA MET A 1 23.24 11.22 21.18
C MET A 1 23.79 11.81 19.90
N ALA A 2 24.39 11.02 19.01
CA ALA A 2 24.91 11.55 17.74
C ALA A 2 23.75 12.03 16.85
N PRO A 3 23.91 13.15 16.12
CA PRO A 3 22.99 13.48 15.04
C PRO A 3 23.11 12.41 13.95
N LEU A 4 21.97 11.98 13.39
CA LEU A 4 21.96 11.19 12.16
C LEU A 4 22.54 12.07 11.05
N GLN A 5 23.77 11.76 10.65
CA GLN A 5 24.35 12.31 9.42
C GLN A 5 23.56 11.80 8.21
N VAL A 6 23.68 12.49 7.07
CA VAL A 6 22.89 12.24 5.86
C VAL A 6 23.44 11.04 5.07
N ALA A 7 23.53 9.90 5.75
CA ALA A 7 23.82 8.57 5.25
C ALA A 7 23.02 7.59 6.15
N GLU A 8 22.16 6.70 5.66
CA GLU A 8 21.99 6.23 4.29
C GLU A 8 20.50 6.25 3.91
N VAL A 9 20.11 7.08 2.95
CA VAL A 9 18.93 6.76 2.14
C VAL A 9 19.43 5.78 1.08
N ASN A 10 19.10 4.52 1.27
CA ASN A 10 19.70 3.36 0.61
C ASN A 10 19.86 3.54 -0.91
N GLU A 11 21.06 3.24 -1.44
CA GLU A 11 21.36 3.27 -2.88
C GLU A 11 20.79 2.07 -3.66
N ASN A 12 19.88 1.29 -3.06
CA ASN A 12 19.14 0.22 -3.71
C ASN A 12 18.50 0.71 -5.02
N ARG A 13 18.98 0.16 -6.15
CA ARG A 13 18.31 0.26 -7.44
C ARG A 13 16.92 -0.35 -7.33
N GLY A 14 15.90 0.38 -7.78
CA GLY A 14 14.50 -0.03 -7.67
C GLY A 14 14.06 -0.10 -6.20
N CYS A 15 13.42 0.96 -5.70
CA CYS A 15 12.66 0.91 -4.46
C CYS A 15 11.15 1.14 -4.67
N ILE A 16 10.74 1.56 -5.86
CA ILE A 16 9.36 1.77 -6.27
C ILE A 16 9.09 0.90 -7.51
N TYR A 17 8.46 -0.25 -7.28
CA TYR A 17 8.29 -1.33 -8.25
C TYR A 17 6.95 -1.27 -8.96
N LYS A 18 6.87 -1.82 -10.18
CA LYS A 18 5.58 -2.18 -10.77
C LYS A 18 5.04 -3.47 -10.18
N VAL A 19 3.72 -3.53 -10.08
CA VAL A 19 2.98 -4.74 -9.75
C VAL A 19 3.13 -5.72 -10.90
N PRO A 20 3.64 -6.95 -10.66
CA PRO A 20 3.77 -7.97 -11.69
C PRO A 20 2.46 -8.18 -12.45
N HIS A 21 2.53 -8.25 -13.78
CA HIS A 21 1.35 -8.29 -14.66
C HIS A 21 0.30 -9.33 -14.23
N ARG A 22 0.74 -10.54 -13.85
CA ARG A 22 -0.12 -11.62 -13.34
C ARG A 22 -0.92 -11.31 -12.08
N LEU A 23 -0.48 -10.37 -11.25
CA LEU A 23 -1.24 -9.91 -10.09
C LEU A 23 -2.25 -8.83 -10.51
N ARG A 24 -1.86 -7.94 -11.42
CA ARG A 24 -2.76 -6.93 -12.01
C ARG A 24 -3.92 -7.57 -12.79
N GLU A 25 -3.66 -8.64 -13.55
CA GLU A 25 -4.69 -9.40 -14.27
C GLU A 25 -5.82 -9.92 -13.37
N VAL A 26 -5.53 -10.20 -12.08
CA VAL A 26 -6.53 -10.69 -11.12
C VAL A 26 -7.45 -9.57 -10.63
N ASN A 27 -6.91 -8.37 -10.40
CA ASN A 27 -7.69 -7.19 -10.02
C ASN A 27 -6.92 -5.90 -10.33
N GLU A 28 -7.13 -5.33 -11.52
CA GLU A 28 -6.45 -4.11 -11.94
C GLU A 28 -6.81 -2.91 -11.05
N LYS A 29 -8.07 -2.83 -10.59
CA LYS A 29 -8.57 -1.74 -9.74
C LYS A 29 -7.93 -1.69 -8.35
N ALA A 30 -7.29 -2.77 -7.90
CA ALA A 30 -6.55 -2.78 -6.63
C ALA A 30 -5.20 -2.06 -6.71
N TYR A 31 -4.73 -1.73 -7.92
CA TYR A 31 -3.42 -1.13 -8.17
C TYR A 31 -3.51 0.18 -8.96
N GLU A 32 -4.71 0.57 -9.41
CA GLU A 32 -4.95 1.80 -10.12
C GLU A 32 -5.42 2.90 -9.15
N PRO A 33 -4.78 4.09 -9.12
CA PRO A 33 -5.27 5.21 -8.32
C PRO A 33 -6.62 5.71 -8.82
N ASN A 34 -7.46 6.10 -7.87
CA ASN A 34 -8.83 6.56 -8.11
C ASN A 34 -8.87 8.03 -8.53
N VAL A 35 -8.07 8.88 -7.88
CA VAL A 35 -8.17 10.35 -7.98
C VAL A 35 -6.83 11.05 -8.17
N VAL A 36 -5.71 10.53 -7.64
CA VAL A 36 -4.39 11.19 -7.71
C VAL A 36 -3.29 10.27 -8.22
N SER A 37 -2.70 10.64 -9.36
CA SER A 37 -1.40 10.09 -9.80
C SER A 37 -0.26 10.81 -9.08
N ILE A 38 0.70 10.03 -8.61
CA ILE A 38 1.95 10.41 -7.98
C ILE A 38 3.08 9.62 -8.65
N GLY A 39 4.11 10.33 -9.11
CA GLY A 39 5.23 9.71 -9.82
C GLY A 39 4.87 9.22 -11.23
N PRO A 40 5.82 8.54 -11.91
CA PRO A 40 5.76 8.32 -13.35
C PRO A 40 4.75 7.25 -13.80
N TYR A 41 4.51 6.20 -13.01
CA TYR A 41 3.78 5.00 -13.48
C TYR A 41 2.31 5.25 -13.85
N HIS A 42 1.63 6.21 -13.19
CA HIS A 42 0.24 6.60 -13.49
C HIS A 42 0.12 7.98 -14.15
N HIS A 43 1.24 8.59 -14.54
CA HIS A 43 1.23 9.94 -15.10
C HIS A 43 0.47 10.01 -16.44
N GLY A 44 -0.18 11.15 -16.70
CA GLY A 44 -0.90 11.42 -17.95
C GLY A 44 -2.25 10.72 -18.13
N LYS A 45 -2.61 9.73 -17.28
CA LYS A 45 -3.88 8.99 -17.39
C LYS A 45 -5.10 9.92 -17.30
N GLN A 46 -6.07 9.69 -18.19
CA GLN A 46 -7.13 10.66 -18.47
C GLN A 46 -8.02 10.95 -17.25
N HIS A 47 -8.38 9.94 -16.45
CA HIS A 47 -9.23 10.12 -15.26
C HIS A 47 -8.54 10.90 -14.14
N LEU A 48 -7.20 10.92 -14.10
CA LEU A 48 -6.40 11.58 -13.06
C LEU A 48 -6.03 13.03 -13.40
N LYS A 49 -6.36 13.52 -14.61
CA LYS A 49 -5.97 14.86 -15.08
C LYS A 49 -6.53 16.00 -14.23
N ALA A 50 -7.74 15.84 -13.66
CA ALA A 50 -8.35 16.86 -12.81
C ALA A 50 -7.47 17.19 -11.59
N MET A 51 -6.90 16.18 -10.95
CA MET A 51 -6.02 16.38 -9.80
C MET A 51 -4.66 16.99 -10.17
N GLN A 52 -4.17 16.82 -11.41
CA GLN A 52 -2.96 17.51 -11.88
C GLN A 52 -3.16 19.05 -11.89
N VAL A 53 -4.38 19.52 -12.21
CA VAL A 53 -4.73 20.95 -12.12
C VAL A 53 -4.71 21.41 -10.66
N ILE A 54 -5.31 20.65 -9.74
CA ILE A 54 -5.33 20.96 -8.31
C ILE A 54 -3.89 21.02 -7.74
N LYS A 55 -3.02 20.05 -8.07
CA LYS A 55 -1.60 20.05 -7.67
C LYS A 55 -0.85 21.29 -8.19
N ARG A 56 -1.12 21.74 -9.41
CA ARG A 56 -0.56 22.99 -9.95
C ARG A 56 -1.06 24.22 -9.19
N SER A 57 -2.35 24.33 -8.87
CA SER A 57 -2.89 25.43 -8.06
C SER A 57 -2.25 25.48 -6.66
N PHE A 58 -2.09 24.32 -6.01
CA PHE A 58 -1.36 24.19 -4.75
C PHE A 58 0.09 24.68 -4.85
N PHE A 59 0.82 24.25 -5.89
CA PHE A 59 2.20 24.66 -6.12
C PHE A 59 2.34 26.17 -6.39
N LEU A 60 1.45 26.74 -7.20
CA LEU A 60 1.43 28.18 -7.51
C LEU A 60 1.20 29.02 -6.25
N LYS A 61 0.25 28.63 -5.39
CA LYS A 61 0.03 29.30 -4.10
C LYS A 61 1.28 29.29 -3.22
N ILE A 62 2.00 28.16 -3.14
CA ILE A 62 3.27 28.11 -2.41
C ILE A 62 4.33 28.99 -3.09
N ALA A 63 4.38 29.04 -4.42
CA ALA A 63 5.32 29.87 -5.16
C ALA A 63 5.06 31.38 -4.99
N GLU A 64 3.81 31.80 -4.82
CA GLU A 64 3.44 33.17 -4.47
C GLU A 64 3.87 33.50 -3.03
N GLU A 65 3.61 32.61 -2.07
CA GLU A 65 3.94 32.81 -0.65
C GLU A 65 5.45 32.65 -0.33
N ASN A 66 6.19 31.83 -1.10
CA ASN A 66 7.56 31.39 -0.79
C ASN A 66 8.50 31.37 -2.01
N ASN A 67 8.31 32.29 -2.97
CA ASN A 67 8.99 32.34 -4.27
C ASN A 67 10.50 31.96 -4.32
N PRO A 68 11.41 32.53 -3.50
CA PRO A 68 12.84 32.17 -3.56
C PRO A 68 13.11 30.67 -3.30
N ASN A 69 12.28 30.02 -2.48
CA ASN A 69 12.43 28.62 -2.12
C ASN A 69 12.01 27.67 -3.27
N VAL A 70 11.10 28.10 -4.15
CA VAL A 70 10.64 27.28 -5.30
C VAL A 70 11.71 27.17 -6.38
N ASN A 71 12.43 28.26 -6.66
CA ASN A 71 13.58 28.21 -7.57
C ASN A 71 14.70 27.31 -7.05
N GLU A 72 14.94 27.31 -5.73
CA GLU A 72 15.91 26.41 -5.10
C GLU A 72 15.44 24.95 -5.15
N LEU A 73 14.17 24.67 -4.88
CA LEU A 73 13.58 23.34 -5.06
C LEU A 73 13.76 22.80 -6.48
N ALA A 74 13.56 23.62 -7.51
CA ALA A 74 13.76 23.20 -8.89
C ALA A 74 15.24 22.85 -9.20
N ARG A 75 16.21 23.52 -8.57
CA ARG A 75 17.63 23.16 -8.66
C ARG A 75 17.93 21.86 -7.93
N ILE A 76 17.39 21.69 -6.72
CA ILE A 76 17.54 20.47 -5.91
C ILE A 76 16.96 19.25 -6.64
N MET A 77 15.75 19.35 -7.20
CA MET A 77 15.14 18.24 -7.95
C MET A 77 15.94 17.90 -9.21
N ARG A 78 16.47 18.90 -9.93
CA ARG A 78 17.33 18.66 -11.10
C ARG A 78 18.68 18.02 -10.72
N SER A 79 19.29 18.38 -9.59
CA SER A 79 20.53 17.73 -9.12
C SER A 79 20.30 16.30 -8.61
N LEU A 80 19.08 15.99 -8.16
CA LEU A 80 18.68 14.66 -7.69
C LEU A 80 18.16 13.74 -8.80
N GLU A 81 17.93 14.23 -10.03
CA GLU A 81 17.32 13.47 -11.13
C GLU A 81 17.94 12.08 -11.32
N ALA A 82 19.27 11.99 -11.43
CA ALA A 82 19.97 10.72 -11.68
C ALA A 82 19.81 9.70 -10.52
N ARG A 83 19.45 10.17 -9.32
CA ARG A 83 19.13 9.34 -8.16
C ARG A 83 17.65 8.98 -8.12
N ILE A 84 16.77 9.92 -8.45
CA ILE A 84 15.32 9.69 -8.61
C ILE A 84 15.07 8.61 -9.67
N ARG A 85 15.75 8.68 -10.83
CA ARG A 85 15.61 7.67 -11.88
C ARG A 85 16.04 6.26 -11.44
N LYS A 86 17.01 6.13 -10.51
CA LYS A 86 17.41 4.82 -9.96
C LYS A 86 16.39 4.21 -9.00
N CYS A 87 15.40 4.96 -8.53
CA CYS A 87 14.38 4.46 -7.59
C CYS A 87 13.27 3.65 -8.28
N TYR A 88 13.11 3.77 -9.60
CA TYR A 88 12.08 3.09 -10.38
C TYR A 88 12.72 2.14 -11.41
N GLU A 89 11.90 1.31 -12.04
CA GLU A 89 12.30 0.47 -13.19
C GLU A 89 12.61 1.35 -14.41
N GLU A 90 13.49 0.93 -15.33
CA GLU A 90 13.94 1.78 -16.45
C GLU A 90 12.77 2.14 -17.39
N GLU A 91 11.81 1.23 -17.53
CA GLU A 91 10.57 1.38 -18.28
C GLU A 91 9.57 2.37 -17.65
N ALA A 92 9.90 2.99 -16.51
CA ALA A 92 9.15 4.11 -15.94
C ALA A 92 9.32 5.40 -16.76
N PHE A 93 10.44 5.55 -17.47
CA PHE A 93 10.94 6.86 -17.90
C PHE A 93 10.90 7.08 -19.40
N TYR A 94 9.72 7.41 -19.91
CA TYR A 94 9.53 8.10 -21.20
C TYR A 94 9.67 9.63 -21.08
N LEU A 95 9.89 10.14 -19.86
CA LEU A 95 9.90 11.56 -19.51
C LEU A 95 11.30 12.17 -19.64
N ASP A 96 11.36 13.37 -20.23
CA ASP A 96 12.57 14.19 -20.24
C ASP A 96 12.93 14.73 -18.83
N SER A 97 14.05 15.45 -18.73
CA SER A 97 14.56 16.00 -17.47
C SER A 97 13.59 17.01 -16.84
N ASP A 98 13.05 17.94 -17.63
CA ASP A 98 12.21 19.01 -17.14
C ASP A 98 10.82 18.50 -16.75
N GLN A 99 10.25 17.56 -17.51
CA GLN A 99 9.01 16.86 -17.16
C GLN A 99 9.14 16.08 -15.85
N LEU A 100 10.26 15.37 -15.65
CA LEU A 100 10.51 14.64 -14.41
C LEU A 100 10.69 15.61 -13.23
N VAL A 101 11.43 16.70 -13.41
CA VAL A 101 11.60 17.73 -12.36
C VAL A 101 10.28 18.39 -12.02
N GLU A 102 9.46 18.76 -13.01
CA GLU A 102 8.11 19.32 -12.77
C GLU A 102 7.24 18.35 -11.97
N MET A 103 7.21 17.07 -12.35
CA MET A 103 6.45 16.03 -11.65
C MET A 103 6.89 15.88 -10.20
N MET A 104 8.20 15.75 -9.94
CA MET A 104 8.74 15.58 -8.59
C MET A 104 8.44 16.80 -7.70
N LEU A 105 8.45 18.01 -8.29
CA LEU A 105 8.00 19.23 -7.61
C LEU A 105 6.51 19.15 -7.29
N LEU A 106 5.62 19.07 -8.29
CA LEU A 106 4.17 19.13 -8.08
C LEU A 106 3.68 18.05 -7.10
N ASP A 107 4.18 16.83 -7.26
CA ASP A 107 3.77 15.67 -6.47
C ASP A 107 4.32 15.73 -5.05
N GLY A 108 5.59 16.13 -4.89
CA GLY A 108 6.20 16.30 -3.58
C GLY A 108 5.57 17.44 -2.79
N CYS A 109 5.26 18.56 -3.45
CA CYS A 109 4.58 19.72 -2.85
C CYS A 109 3.15 19.39 -2.43
N PHE A 110 2.43 18.58 -3.22
CA PHE A 110 1.11 18.07 -2.86
C PHE A 110 1.17 17.18 -1.63
N ILE A 111 2.03 16.15 -1.62
CA ILE A 111 2.17 15.21 -0.50
C ILE A 111 2.58 15.95 0.78
N VAL A 112 3.54 16.87 0.72
CA VAL A 112 3.98 17.68 1.87
C VAL A 112 2.84 18.55 2.43
N GLN A 113 1.92 19.05 1.61
CA GLN A 113 0.76 19.80 2.10
C GLN A 113 -0.28 18.91 2.77
N GLN A 114 -0.57 17.73 2.19
CA GLN A 114 -1.43 16.73 2.84
C GLN A 114 -0.87 16.34 4.22
N ILE A 115 0.45 16.11 4.32
CA ILE A 115 1.15 15.81 5.59
C ILE A 115 1.07 16.97 6.60
N ARG A 116 0.99 18.22 6.12
CA ARG A 116 0.84 19.42 6.96
C ARG A 116 -0.62 19.75 7.31
N GLY A 117 -1.61 19.03 6.77
CA GLY A 117 -3.03 19.37 6.90
C GLY A 117 -3.42 20.69 6.22
N ILE A 118 -2.66 21.10 5.19
CA ILE A 118 -2.93 22.34 4.44
C ILE A 118 -3.75 21.97 3.21
N HIS A 119 -5.02 22.35 3.24
CA HIS A 119 -5.95 22.17 2.12
C HIS A 119 -6.19 23.50 1.40
N LEU A 120 -6.40 23.46 0.07
CA LEU A 120 -7.07 24.56 -0.63
C LEU A 120 -8.52 24.60 -0.14
N ALA A 121 -9.01 25.80 0.14
CA ALA A 121 -10.21 26.07 0.93
C ALA A 121 -11.43 25.17 0.64
N GLU A 122 -11.93 24.55 1.72
CA GLU A 122 -13.29 24.04 2.01
C GLU A 122 -13.95 23.12 0.94
N ASP A 123 -14.22 23.56 -0.29
CA ASP A 123 -15.21 22.88 -1.18
C ASP A 123 -14.81 21.52 -1.78
N ILE A 124 -13.52 21.24 -2.02
CA ILE A 124 -13.10 20.02 -2.76
C ILE A 124 -12.83 18.83 -1.83
N PHE A 125 -12.29 19.09 -0.62
CA PHE A 125 -11.85 18.05 0.30
C PHE A 125 -12.91 17.68 1.35
N GLU A 126 -13.91 18.55 1.60
CA GLU A 126 -15.05 18.26 2.47
C GLU A 126 -16.04 17.24 1.87
N VAL A 127 -15.96 16.98 0.56
CA VAL A 127 -16.61 15.82 -0.07
C VAL A 127 -15.87 14.56 0.41
N GLY A 128 -16.22 14.06 1.60
CA GLY A 128 -15.45 13.11 2.42
C GLY A 128 -15.03 11.76 1.80
N ARG A 129 -15.38 11.50 0.54
CA ARG A 129 -14.78 10.42 -0.26
C ARG A 129 -13.43 10.81 -0.86
N ILE A 130 -13.29 12.03 -1.39
CA ILE A 130 -12.08 12.48 -2.11
C ILE A 130 -10.84 12.41 -1.22
N GLN A 131 -10.92 12.87 0.03
CA GLN A 131 -9.79 12.78 0.95
C GLN A 131 -9.43 11.31 1.28
N THR A 132 -10.43 10.41 1.38
CA THR A 132 -10.21 8.98 1.59
C THR A 132 -9.53 8.33 0.38
N ASP A 133 -10.01 8.65 -0.83
CA ASP A 133 -9.43 8.16 -2.09
C ASP A 133 -7.99 8.66 -2.28
N ILE A 134 -7.68 9.91 -1.89
CA ILE A 134 -6.30 10.43 -1.88
C ILE A 134 -5.43 9.64 -0.90
N LEU A 135 -5.87 9.40 0.33
CA LEU A 135 -5.08 8.65 1.31
C LEU A 135 -4.83 7.21 0.87
N HIS A 136 -5.81 6.58 0.21
CA HIS A 136 -5.65 5.27 -0.44
C HIS A 136 -4.59 5.33 -1.56
N ASP A 137 -4.74 6.27 -2.49
CA ASP A 137 -3.85 6.44 -3.63
C ASP A 137 -2.40 6.74 -3.20
N LEU A 138 -2.19 7.51 -2.13
CA LEU A 138 -0.87 7.81 -1.55
C LEU A 138 -0.17 6.58 -0.95
N LEU A 139 -0.86 5.45 -0.78
CA LEU A 139 -0.31 4.18 -0.29
C LEU A 139 -0.31 3.07 -1.36
N LEU A 140 -0.69 3.35 -2.60
CA LEU A 140 -0.52 2.39 -3.70
C LEU A 140 0.96 2.24 -4.06
N LEU A 141 1.41 1.00 -4.26
CA LEU A 141 2.81 0.64 -4.53
C LEU A 141 3.41 1.38 -5.74
N GLU A 142 2.62 1.53 -6.80
CA GLU A 142 3.05 2.20 -8.04
C GLU A 142 2.88 3.74 -8.00
N ASN A 143 2.30 4.28 -6.93
CA ASN A 143 1.91 5.68 -6.84
C ASN A 143 2.73 6.40 -5.75
N GLN A 144 4.04 6.19 -5.79
CA GLN A 144 4.99 6.62 -4.75
C GLN A 144 6.03 7.61 -5.28
N LEU A 145 6.54 8.47 -4.40
CA LEU A 145 7.80 9.18 -4.56
C LEU A 145 8.87 8.62 -3.61
N PRO A 146 10.16 8.72 -3.95
CA PRO A 146 11.24 8.41 -3.02
C PRO A 146 11.17 9.36 -1.81
N PHE A 147 11.33 8.84 -0.60
CA PHE A 147 11.13 9.61 0.63
C PHE A 147 12.10 10.80 0.74
N PHE A 148 13.29 10.70 0.14
CA PHE A 148 14.22 11.83 0.08
C PHE A 148 13.69 13.01 -0.75
N VAL A 149 12.87 12.78 -1.78
CA VAL A 149 12.21 13.87 -2.53
C VAL A 149 11.26 14.62 -1.60
N LEU A 150 10.45 13.89 -0.82
CA LEU A 150 9.54 14.48 0.17
C LEU A 150 10.31 15.26 1.25
N PHE A 151 11.46 14.74 1.70
CA PHE A 151 12.33 15.39 2.67
C PHE A 151 12.91 16.72 2.15
N GLU A 152 13.40 16.73 0.92
CA GLU A 152 13.95 17.91 0.26
C GLU A 152 12.88 18.98 0.02
N VAL A 153 11.67 18.59 -0.41
CA VAL A 153 10.51 19.49 -0.47
C VAL A 153 10.18 20.04 0.93
N TYR A 154 10.03 19.16 1.92
CA TYR A 154 9.64 19.56 3.28
C TYR A 154 10.62 20.55 3.93
N ARG A 155 11.93 20.25 3.90
CA ARG A 155 12.95 21.09 4.56
C ARG A 155 13.09 22.47 3.90
N THR A 156 12.78 22.59 2.62
CA THR A 156 12.86 23.86 1.87
C THR A 156 11.57 24.68 1.98
N MET A 157 10.42 24.03 2.21
CA MET A 157 9.13 24.68 2.43
C MET A 157 8.81 25.07 3.88
N VAL A 158 9.58 24.58 4.86
CA VAL A 158 9.34 24.82 6.29
C VAL A 158 10.61 25.40 6.97
N PRO A 159 10.89 26.71 6.81
CA PRO A 159 12.17 27.30 7.21
C PRO A 159 12.44 27.28 8.73
N ILE A 160 11.38 27.37 9.55
CA ILE A 160 11.47 27.64 11.00
C ILE A 160 11.74 26.35 11.81
N ALA A 161 11.53 25.17 11.23
CA ALA A 161 11.64 23.89 11.93
C ALA A 161 12.85 23.03 11.52
N GLY A 162 13.70 23.51 10.58
CA GLY A 162 14.93 22.82 10.15
C GLY A 162 14.73 21.33 9.89
N GLY A 163 13.66 20.99 9.15
CA GLY A 163 12.91 19.75 9.32
C GLY A 163 13.75 18.49 9.51
N ASP A 164 13.71 17.89 10.71
CA ASP A 164 14.23 16.55 10.96
C ASP A 164 13.45 15.55 10.09
N VAL A 165 14.14 14.61 9.45
CA VAL A 165 13.52 13.51 8.69
C VAL A 165 12.54 12.72 9.57
N ARG A 166 12.81 12.64 10.88
CA ARG A 166 11.93 12.04 11.89
C ARG A 166 10.71 12.89 12.23
N HIS A 167 10.75 14.20 12.00
CA HIS A 167 9.57 15.05 12.11
C HIS A 167 8.65 14.80 10.92
N LEU A 168 9.18 14.89 9.68
CA LEU A 168 8.44 14.54 8.46
C LEU A 168 7.82 13.13 8.56
N ALA A 169 8.60 12.14 8.99
CA ALA A 169 8.10 10.77 9.13
C ALA A 169 6.97 10.63 10.18
N ARG A 170 7.02 11.36 11.30
CA ARG A 170 5.93 11.35 12.29
C ARG A 170 4.68 12.05 11.77
N SER A 171 4.81 13.20 11.12
CA SER A 171 3.68 13.90 10.49
C SER A 171 3.03 13.02 9.41
N ALA A 172 3.84 12.34 8.59
CA ALA A 172 3.38 11.41 7.58
C ALA A 172 2.62 10.21 8.17
N LEU A 173 3.10 9.62 9.27
CA LEU A 173 2.39 8.53 9.94
C LEU A 173 1.07 9.00 10.58
N SER A 174 1.06 10.21 11.16
CA SER A 174 -0.14 10.83 11.72
C SER A 174 -1.23 11.07 10.66
N LEU A 175 -0.86 11.38 9.40
CA LEU A 175 -1.80 11.53 8.28
C LEU A 175 -2.59 10.23 8.01
N PHE A 176 -1.98 9.06 8.23
CA PHE A 176 -2.60 7.75 8.04
C PHE A 176 -3.16 7.15 9.35
N GLY A 177 -3.23 7.93 10.44
CA GLY A 177 -3.67 7.45 11.74
C GLY A 177 -2.72 6.45 12.42
N VAL A 178 -1.50 6.28 11.90
CA VAL A 178 -0.49 5.38 12.46
C VAL A 178 0.23 6.08 13.59
N SER A 179 0.11 5.53 14.81
CA SER A 179 0.82 6.00 16.00
C SER A 179 2.02 5.09 16.30
N PRO A 180 3.21 5.34 15.72
CA PRO A 180 4.36 4.44 15.87
C PRO A 180 4.93 4.47 17.30
N CYS A 181 5.19 3.30 17.88
CA CYS A 181 5.99 3.21 19.11
C CYS A 181 7.48 3.53 18.85
N ARG A 182 7.98 3.24 17.63
CA ARG A 182 9.32 3.58 17.12
C ARG A 182 9.23 3.86 15.62
N LEU A 183 10.09 4.76 15.14
CA LEU A 183 10.37 4.91 13.70
C LEU A 183 11.35 3.82 13.25
N PRO A 184 11.44 3.51 11.95
CA PRO A 184 12.43 2.58 11.41
C PRO A 184 13.86 3.02 11.77
N GLU A 185 14.72 2.06 12.10
CA GLU A 185 16.16 2.29 12.32
C GLU A 185 16.94 2.34 10.99
N THR A 186 16.39 1.71 9.94
CA THR A 186 16.89 1.75 8.56
C THR A 186 16.37 2.98 7.81
N GLY A 187 17.06 3.38 6.74
CA GLY A 187 16.60 4.46 5.85
C GLY A 187 15.23 4.18 5.23
N ILE A 188 14.39 5.22 5.16
CA ILE A 188 13.02 5.15 4.61
C ILE A 188 13.07 5.26 3.08
N MET A 189 12.41 4.35 2.38
CA MET A 189 12.40 4.30 0.91
C MET A 189 11.37 5.24 0.29
N HIS A 190 10.12 5.13 0.74
CA HIS A 190 8.95 5.88 0.26
C HIS A 190 7.83 5.85 1.32
N LEU A 191 6.67 6.43 1.02
CA LEU A 191 5.60 6.65 2.01
C LEU A 191 4.94 5.34 2.49
N LEU A 192 4.63 4.43 1.57
CA LEU A 192 4.12 3.10 1.88
C LEU A 192 5.13 2.27 2.71
N ASP A 193 6.42 2.33 2.39
CA ASP A 193 7.48 1.64 3.16
C ASP A 193 7.56 2.13 4.62
N LEU A 194 7.44 3.44 4.84
CA LEU A 194 7.35 4.03 6.18
C LEU A 194 6.14 3.49 6.97
N VAL A 195 4.96 3.47 6.35
CA VAL A 195 3.73 2.98 6.99
C VAL A 195 3.84 1.49 7.33
N LEU A 196 4.25 0.66 6.37
CA LEU A 196 4.40 -0.79 6.56
C LEU A 196 5.47 -1.13 7.61
N SER A 197 6.56 -0.37 7.68
CA SER A 197 7.62 -0.57 8.68
C SER A 197 7.15 -0.23 10.11
N CYS A 198 6.14 0.62 10.27
CA CYS A 198 5.55 0.99 11.57
C CYS A 198 4.32 0.14 11.96
N GLU A 199 3.68 -0.54 11.00
CA GLU A 199 2.60 -1.51 11.22
C GLU A 199 3.15 -2.82 11.84
N HIS A 200 3.32 -2.82 13.16
CA HIS A 200 3.67 -4.05 13.88
C HIS A 200 2.40 -4.88 14.17
N PRO A 201 2.41 -6.22 13.92
CA PRO A 201 1.28 -7.07 14.28
C PRO A 201 1.00 -6.95 15.78
N SER A 202 -0.28 -6.80 16.15
CA SER A 202 -0.67 -6.69 17.56
C SER A 202 -0.16 -7.90 18.36
N PRO A 203 0.13 -7.77 19.67
CA PRO A 203 0.61 -8.90 20.49
C PRO A 203 -0.33 -10.13 20.44
N LEU A 204 -1.63 -9.89 20.28
CA LEU A 204 -2.63 -10.94 20.03
C LEU A 204 -2.45 -11.61 18.66
N GLY A 205 -2.24 -10.82 17.60
CA GLY A 205 -1.95 -11.32 16.25
C GLY A 205 -0.65 -12.14 16.19
N ILE A 206 0.42 -11.69 16.86
CA ILE A 206 1.67 -12.45 17.01
C ILE A 206 1.38 -13.81 17.66
N LYS A 207 0.72 -13.82 18.82
CA LYS A 207 0.38 -15.05 19.56
C LYS A 207 -0.50 -15.99 18.74
N GLN A 208 -1.49 -15.48 18.00
CA GLN A 208 -2.32 -16.28 17.10
C GLN A 208 -1.51 -16.89 15.95
N HIS A 209 -0.58 -16.14 15.37
CA HIS A 209 0.31 -16.61 14.31
C HIS A 209 1.29 -17.68 14.79
N GLU A 210 1.84 -17.55 16.01
CA GLU A 210 2.67 -18.58 16.64
C GLU A 210 1.89 -19.88 16.90
N LEU A 211 0.67 -19.78 17.44
CA LEU A 211 -0.23 -20.93 17.64
C LEU A 211 -0.56 -21.62 16.31
N PHE A 212 -0.82 -20.85 15.25
CA PHE A 212 -1.01 -21.37 13.89
C PHE A 212 0.24 -22.10 13.38
N LYS A 213 1.44 -21.49 13.49
CA LYS A 213 2.72 -22.12 13.10
C LYS A 213 2.97 -23.41 13.87
N ALA A 214 2.74 -23.43 15.17
CA ALA A 214 2.87 -24.62 16.02
C ALA A 214 1.91 -25.74 15.57
N LYS A 215 0.64 -25.41 15.34
CA LYS A 215 -0.39 -26.36 14.86
C LYS A 215 -0.07 -26.90 13.46
N ALA A 216 0.42 -26.05 12.55
CA ALA A 216 0.87 -26.46 11.22
C ALA A 216 2.09 -27.40 11.29
N LYS A 217 3.09 -27.09 12.11
CA LYS A 217 4.29 -27.92 12.33
C LYS A 217 3.93 -29.27 12.97
N ALA A 218 3.01 -29.29 13.94
CA ALA A 218 2.50 -30.53 14.54
C ALA A 218 1.75 -31.40 13.50
N LYS A 219 0.86 -30.79 12.69
CA LYS A 219 0.15 -31.49 11.60
C LYS A 219 1.12 -32.05 10.55
N ALA A 220 2.16 -31.30 10.18
CA ALA A 220 3.21 -31.75 9.26
C ALA A 220 4.03 -32.92 9.84
N LYS A 221 4.39 -32.87 11.13
CA LYS A 221 5.11 -33.95 11.82
C LYS A 221 4.27 -35.23 11.91
N ALA A 222 2.98 -35.11 12.25
CA ALA A 222 2.05 -36.23 12.26
C ALA A 222 1.85 -36.86 10.87
N ALA A 223 1.71 -36.02 9.83
CA ALA A 223 1.59 -36.48 8.44
C ALA A 223 2.88 -37.13 7.91
N ALA A 224 4.06 -36.72 8.39
CA ALA A 224 5.34 -37.36 8.07
C ALA A 224 5.49 -38.71 8.79
N ALA A 225 5.11 -38.80 10.07
CA ALA A 225 5.15 -40.05 10.84
C ALA A 225 4.15 -41.11 10.32
N ALA A 226 3.05 -40.68 9.69
CA ALA A 226 2.06 -41.57 9.08
C ALA A 226 2.39 -41.96 7.62
N ALA A 227 3.47 -41.44 7.02
CA ALA A 227 3.83 -41.72 5.63
C ALA A 227 4.63 -43.04 5.51
N LYS A 228 4.16 -43.97 4.66
CA LYS A 228 4.93 -45.17 4.30
C LYS A 228 6.16 -44.81 3.45
N PRO A 229 7.25 -45.62 3.45
CA PRO A 229 8.56 -45.23 2.91
C PRO A 229 8.65 -45.01 1.38
N ASN A 230 7.56 -45.17 0.64
CA ASN A 230 7.56 -45.06 -0.81
C ASN A 230 6.30 -44.32 -1.32
N SER A 231 6.21 -43.02 -1.02
CA SER A 231 5.40 -42.10 -1.84
C SER A 231 6.23 -40.89 -2.21
N GLN A 232 6.83 -40.98 -3.39
CA GLN A 232 7.51 -39.88 -4.07
C GLN A 232 6.53 -38.70 -4.17
N ARG A 233 6.78 -37.62 -3.41
CA ARG A 233 5.91 -36.43 -3.38
C ARG A 233 6.03 -35.66 -4.70
N SER A 234 5.34 -36.13 -5.73
CA SER A 234 4.91 -35.26 -6.82
C SER A 234 4.08 -34.13 -6.21
N TRP A 235 4.41 -32.87 -6.51
CA TRP A 235 3.53 -31.74 -6.24
C TRP A 235 2.27 -31.90 -7.10
N LYS A 236 1.28 -32.63 -6.57
CA LYS A 236 -0.01 -32.78 -7.25
C LYS A 236 -0.72 -31.44 -7.16
N PHE A 237 -0.87 -30.82 -8.32
CA PHE A 237 -1.64 -29.60 -8.52
C PHE A 237 -2.94 -29.67 -7.74
N ILE A 238 -3.30 -28.59 -7.03
CA ILE A 238 -4.62 -28.49 -6.42
C ILE A 238 -5.61 -28.43 -7.58
N ARG A 239 -6.49 -29.43 -7.65
CA ARG A 239 -7.54 -29.52 -8.67
C ARG A 239 -8.43 -28.29 -8.67
N SER A 240 -8.90 -27.89 -9.84
CA SER A 240 -9.83 -26.76 -9.96
C SER A 240 -11.15 -27.04 -9.22
N ALA A 241 -11.92 -26.00 -8.91
CA ALA A 241 -13.23 -26.18 -8.26
C ALA A 241 -14.15 -27.12 -9.07
N THR A 242 -14.12 -27.01 -10.41
CA THR A 242 -14.85 -27.87 -11.35
C THR A 242 -14.40 -29.33 -11.29
N GLU A 243 -13.10 -29.59 -11.18
CA GLU A 243 -12.55 -30.96 -11.03
C GLU A 243 -12.84 -31.59 -9.66
N LEU A 244 -13.07 -30.78 -8.63
CA LEU A 244 -13.46 -31.24 -7.29
C LEU A 244 -14.97 -31.53 -7.23
N GLU A 245 -15.79 -30.68 -7.83
CA GLU A 245 -17.24 -30.88 -7.97
C GLU A 245 -17.54 -32.11 -8.84
N GLY A 246 -16.84 -32.28 -9.96
CA GLY A 246 -16.86 -33.50 -10.78
C GLY A 246 -16.31 -34.76 -10.09
N ALA A 247 -15.56 -34.61 -9.00
CA ALA A 247 -15.14 -35.72 -8.12
C ALA A 247 -16.14 -36.01 -6.98
N GLY A 248 -17.32 -35.37 -7.00
CA GLY A 248 -18.37 -35.55 -6.00
C GLY A 248 -18.14 -34.79 -4.69
N ILE A 249 -17.31 -33.74 -4.70
CA ILE A 249 -17.11 -32.85 -3.54
C ILE A 249 -18.03 -31.64 -3.68
N SER A 250 -19.13 -31.67 -2.94
CA SER A 250 -20.12 -30.58 -2.88
C SER A 250 -19.63 -29.41 -2.02
N PHE A 251 -19.94 -28.18 -2.43
CA PHE A 251 -19.71 -26.97 -1.66
C PHE A 251 -21.04 -26.46 -1.08
N PHE A 252 -21.13 -26.38 0.25
CA PHE A 252 -22.32 -25.88 0.95
C PHE A 252 -22.02 -24.55 1.66
N GLY A 253 -23.03 -23.68 1.73
CA GLY A 253 -23.04 -22.49 2.58
C GLY A 253 -24.38 -22.38 3.29
N ASP A 254 -24.39 -21.96 4.55
CA ASP A 254 -25.60 -21.80 5.33
C ASP A 254 -26.31 -20.49 4.98
N HIS A 255 -27.64 -20.52 4.86
CA HIS A 255 -28.47 -19.32 4.72
C HIS A 255 -28.56 -18.58 6.05
N ILE A 256 -28.14 -17.31 6.08
CA ILE A 256 -28.32 -16.42 7.24
C ILE A 256 -29.54 -15.54 7.00
N GLU A 257 -30.69 -15.98 7.50
CA GLU A 257 -31.86 -15.12 7.66
C GLU A 257 -31.88 -14.52 9.07
N ASN A 258 -32.09 -13.20 9.16
CA ASN A 258 -32.16 -12.35 10.36
C ASN A 258 -30.82 -11.91 10.99
N MET A 259 -30.36 -10.72 10.57
CA MET A 259 -29.68 -9.78 11.47
C MET A 259 -30.37 -8.41 11.39
N LYS A 260 -31.41 -8.22 12.21
CA LYS A 260 -31.84 -6.89 12.65
C LYS A 260 -31.14 -6.58 13.97
N ASP A 261 -30.51 -5.41 14.02
CA ASP A 261 -30.02 -4.68 15.20
C ASP A 261 -29.51 -5.50 16.40
N GLN A 262 -28.18 -5.53 16.52
CA GLN A 262 -27.56 -5.11 17.78
C GLN A 262 -26.14 -4.58 17.55
N ASN A 263 -25.94 -3.32 17.94
CA ASN A 263 -24.62 -2.76 18.18
C ASN A 263 -23.83 -3.65 19.16
N HIS A 264 -22.51 -3.69 18.95
CA HIS A 264 -21.38 -4.05 19.84
C HIS A 264 -20.36 -4.86 19.03
N GLY A 265 -19.55 -4.14 18.23
CA GLY A 265 -18.61 -4.76 17.29
C GLY A 265 -17.30 -5.23 17.91
N ILE A 266 -16.66 -6.19 17.23
CA ILE A 266 -15.21 -6.25 17.06
C ILE A 266 -14.98 -6.57 15.58
N GLU A 267 -14.69 -5.53 14.78
CA GLU A 267 -14.33 -5.73 13.37
C GLU A 267 -12.94 -6.35 13.23
N SER A 268 -12.81 -7.33 12.36
CA SER A 268 -11.53 -7.81 11.85
C SER A 268 -11.34 -7.30 10.43
N LYS A 269 -10.12 -6.88 10.09
CA LYS A 269 -9.72 -6.12 8.87
C LYS A 269 -9.81 -6.91 7.55
N LEU A 270 -10.68 -7.92 7.47
CA LEU A 270 -11.00 -8.76 6.31
C LEU A 270 -12.53 -8.81 6.16
N HIS A 271 -13.11 -7.65 5.86
CA HIS A 271 -14.51 -7.51 5.45
C HIS A 271 -14.75 -8.32 4.17
N ILE A 272 -15.51 -9.41 4.28
CA ILE A 272 -16.10 -10.10 3.13
C ILE A 272 -17.58 -10.35 3.45
N MET A 273 -18.42 -9.48 2.93
CA MET A 273 -19.87 -9.68 2.77
C MET A 273 -20.21 -9.45 1.30
N VAL A 274 -21.09 -10.27 0.73
CA VAL A 274 -21.61 -10.11 -0.63
C VAL A 274 -23.11 -10.42 -0.59
N SER A 275 -23.92 -9.52 -1.15
CA SER A 275 -25.38 -9.59 -1.32
C SER A 275 -25.74 -8.64 -2.47
N THR A 276 -26.70 -8.92 -3.34
CA THR A 276 -27.51 -10.14 -3.58
C THR A 276 -27.61 -10.43 -5.08
N ASP A 277 -26.81 -9.71 -5.86
CA ASP A 277 -27.22 -9.23 -7.18
C ASP A 277 -26.09 -9.54 -8.16
N THR A 278 -25.91 -10.84 -8.43
CA THR A 278 -24.77 -11.52 -9.08
C THR A 278 -23.54 -11.77 -8.16
N GLU A 279 -22.69 -12.73 -8.57
CA GLU A 279 -21.33 -12.98 -8.01
C GLU A 279 -21.18 -13.53 -6.57
N VAL A 280 -21.73 -14.73 -6.27
CA VAL A 280 -21.47 -15.42 -4.98
C VAL A 280 -20.00 -15.84 -4.81
N LEU A 281 -19.29 -15.16 -3.90
CA LEU A 281 -17.91 -15.47 -3.52
C LEU A 281 -17.83 -16.71 -2.60
N LYS A 282 -17.61 -17.91 -3.18
CA LYS A 282 -17.51 -19.17 -2.42
C LYS A 282 -16.25 -19.21 -1.53
N LYS A 283 -16.42 -19.11 -0.20
CA LYS A 283 -15.36 -19.36 0.80
C LYS A 283 -15.15 -20.88 0.97
N PRO A 284 -14.01 -21.47 0.62
CA PRO A 284 -13.83 -22.92 0.64
C PRO A 284 -13.60 -23.46 2.07
N LEU A 285 -14.69 -23.76 2.78
CA LEU A 285 -14.66 -24.54 4.02
C LEU A 285 -14.68 -26.04 3.71
N LEU A 286 -13.49 -26.63 3.59
CA LEU A 286 -13.32 -28.08 3.43
C LEU A 286 -13.76 -28.83 4.70
N LYS A 287 -14.89 -29.54 4.62
CA LYS A 287 -15.34 -30.51 5.62
C LYS A 287 -15.27 -31.92 5.02
N LEU A 288 -14.52 -32.81 5.66
CA LEU A 288 -14.42 -34.22 5.27
C LEU A 288 -15.51 -35.02 5.98
N GLU A 289 -16.57 -35.38 5.25
CA GLU A 289 -17.53 -36.37 5.75
C GLU A 289 -16.95 -37.78 5.60
N LYS A 290 -16.86 -38.51 6.71
CA LYS A 290 -16.71 -39.96 6.66
C LYS A 290 -18.03 -40.53 6.14
N ARG A 291 -18.05 -41.09 4.92
CA ARG A 291 -19.14 -41.99 4.52
C ARG A 291 -19.24 -43.11 5.55
N GLY A 292 -20.39 -43.18 6.22
CA GLY A 292 -20.74 -44.30 7.07
C GLY A 292 -20.73 -45.59 6.23
N SER A 293 -20.03 -46.60 6.72
CA SER A 293 -20.05 -47.94 6.16
C SER A 293 -21.34 -48.64 6.58
N THR A 294 -22.41 -48.50 5.80
CA THR A 294 -23.57 -49.40 5.91
C THR A 294 -23.23 -50.70 5.19
N LEU A 295 -22.86 -51.72 5.97
CA LEU A 295 -22.79 -53.11 5.54
C LEU A 295 -23.80 -53.89 6.38
N ARG A 296 -24.70 -54.58 5.68
CA ARG A 296 -25.94 -55.23 6.15
C ARG A 296 -27.11 -54.26 6.33
#